data_AF-A0A844HN91-F1
#
_entry.id   AF-A0A844HN91-F1
#
_cell.length_a   1.000
_cell.length_b   1.000
_cell.length_c   1.000
_cell.angle_alpha   90.00
_cell.angle_beta   90.00
_cell.angle_gamma   90.00
#
_symmetry.space_group_name_H-M   'P 1'
#
loop_
_entity.id
_entity.type
_entity.pdbx_description
1 polymer ?
#
loop_
_entity_poly.entity_id
_entity_poly.type
_entity_poly.pdbx_seq_one_letter_code
_entity_poly.pdbx_strand_id
1 'polypeptide(L)'
;MSVIVFAGPSISAADRAAFPEFRFLPPVRQGELYAAARSAPKAIGIIDGYFDGVPAVWHKEVLWALSEGIAVFGAASMGALRAAELHPFGMTGIGRIFEDFRDGRLTDDDEVALQHGPAEAGYLALSEPMVNVRATLTRAVTDGVLDADSAENLARIAKSQFYQQRNWPGILAKADLPPPQGDAFRAWLRQGKVDQKREDARALLQAMTDHLQQGAPRAIANFAFERTEAWLNAPWHAQHGGTADPDDALILDELRLDGDAYLRTRRAALLQSLASQTAQVMGLEPQPDEIAASVASFRRGRGLFRQQQVENWATENGLEGSEVRRLATGHAASGKLARHQDEALQGAILDVLRLDGRYPVLRDRARVRAGLTKSGTPPLPLLVAWYFESRLGRPVPEDIDAYARELGFSGQARLLDLLTGEFALAARTD
;
A
#
# COMPACT_ATOMS: atom_id res chain seq x y z
N MET A 1 14.78 12.63 -18.36
CA MET A 1 13.69 11.62 -18.40
C MET A 1 14.32 10.29 -18.02
N SER A 2 13.90 9.69 -16.91
CA SER A 2 14.66 8.62 -16.26
C SER A 2 14.27 7.22 -16.73
N VAL A 3 15.27 6.33 -16.72
CA VAL A 3 15.10 4.88 -16.71
C VAL A 3 15.40 4.37 -15.32
N ILE A 4 14.59 3.43 -14.85
CA ILE A 4 14.74 2.82 -13.53
C ILE A 4 15.01 1.32 -13.72
N VAL A 5 16.04 0.79 -13.08
CA VAL A 5 16.39 -0.63 -13.18
C VAL A 5 16.50 -1.24 -11.77
N PHE A 6 15.72 -2.28 -11.50
CA PHE A 6 15.81 -3.06 -10.26
C PHE A 6 16.83 -4.19 -10.42
N ALA A 7 17.91 -4.14 -9.65
CA ALA A 7 19.00 -5.09 -9.80
C ALA A 7 19.79 -5.30 -8.50
N GLY A 8 20.29 -6.52 -8.30
CA GLY A 8 21.15 -6.91 -7.18
C GLY A 8 22.30 -7.78 -7.66
N PRO A 9 22.30 -9.09 -7.35
CA PRO A 9 23.45 -9.98 -7.55
C PRO A 9 23.80 -10.25 -9.02
N SER A 10 22.87 -10.05 -9.96
CA SER A 10 23.09 -10.40 -11.36
C SER A 10 23.95 -9.39 -12.13
N ILE A 11 24.26 -8.22 -11.56
CA ILE A 11 25.16 -7.23 -12.17
C ILE A 11 26.14 -6.65 -11.15
N SER A 12 27.38 -6.44 -11.57
CA SER A 12 28.42 -5.84 -10.74
C SER A 12 28.34 -4.31 -10.72
N ALA A 13 29.08 -3.68 -9.81
CA ALA A 13 29.26 -2.22 -9.80
C ALA A 13 29.83 -1.68 -11.13
N ALA A 14 30.73 -2.44 -11.77
CA ALA A 14 31.30 -2.06 -13.07
C ALA A 14 30.24 -2.10 -14.19
N ASP A 15 29.33 -3.08 -14.16
CA ASP A 15 28.23 -3.14 -15.13
C ASP A 15 27.27 -1.96 -14.95
N ARG A 16 26.96 -1.58 -13.70
CA ARG A 16 26.14 -0.39 -13.40
C ARG A 16 26.80 0.91 -13.85
N ALA A 17 28.11 1.02 -13.62
CA ALA A 17 28.89 2.20 -14.01
C ALA A 17 28.95 2.43 -15.53
N ALA A 18 28.71 1.40 -16.33
CA ALA A 18 28.63 1.52 -17.79
C ALA A 18 27.35 2.22 -18.28
N PHE A 19 26.33 2.38 -17.42
CA PHE A 19 25.04 3.02 -17.74
C PHE A 19 24.71 4.12 -16.72
N PRO A 20 25.52 5.20 -16.64
CA PRO A 20 25.38 6.25 -15.64
C PRO A 20 24.05 7.03 -15.71
N GLU A 21 23.36 6.98 -16.85
CA GLU A 21 22.05 7.59 -17.06
C GLU A 21 20.90 6.78 -16.46
N PHE A 22 21.13 5.52 -16.06
CA PHE A 22 20.11 4.68 -15.45
C PHE A 22 20.11 4.83 -13.93
N ARG A 23 18.91 4.95 -13.37
CA ARG A 23 18.73 4.90 -11.92
C ARG A 23 18.59 3.44 -11.48
N PHE A 24 19.65 2.89 -10.91
CA PHE A 24 19.60 1.57 -10.32
C PHE A 24 18.98 1.60 -8.91
N LEU A 25 18.00 0.73 -8.71
CA LEU A 25 17.37 0.45 -7.41
C LEU A 25 17.77 -0.97 -6.95
N PRO A 26 17.61 -1.28 -5.65
CA PRO A 26 17.68 -2.64 -5.12
C PRO A 26 16.86 -3.67 -5.92
N PRO A 27 17.05 -4.99 -5.70
CA PRO A 27 16.13 -5.99 -6.21
C PRO A 27 14.67 -5.63 -5.91
N VAL A 28 13.77 -5.90 -6.86
CA VAL A 28 12.36 -5.53 -6.72
C VAL A 28 11.69 -6.36 -5.63
N ARG A 29 10.84 -5.70 -4.84
CA ARG A 29 9.88 -6.31 -3.92
C ARG A 29 8.50 -5.69 -4.16
N GLN A 30 7.49 -6.28 -3.53
CA GLN A 30 6.11 -5.80 -3.58
C GLN A 30 6.00 -4.29 -3.29
N GLY A 31 5.28 -3.57 -4.15
CA GLY A 31 4.98 -2.14 -4.06
C GLY A 31 6.05 -1.20 -4.62
N GLU A 32 7.30 -1.66 -4.77
CA GLU A 32 8.40 -0.81 -5.26
C GLU A 32 8.26 -0.49 -6.76
N LEU A 33 7.73 -1.44 -7.55
CA LEU A 33 7.51 -1.19 -8.97
C LEU A 33 6.39 -0.15 -9.14
N TYR A 34 5.29 -0.29 -8.39
CA TYR A 34 4.25 0.74 -8.34
C TYR A 34 4.82 2.11 -7.97
N ALA A 35 5.64 2.20 -6.91
CA ALA A 35 6.27 3.45 -6.49
C ALA A 35 7.17 4.05 -7.58
N ALA A 36 7.96 3.23 -8.27
CA ALA A 36 8.79 3.67 -9.39
C ALA A 36 7.95 4.16 -10.57
N ALA A 37 6.89 3.44 -10.93
CA ALA A 37 6.01 3.80 -12.05
C ALA A 37 5.24 5.10 -11.81
N ARG A 38 4.94 5.48 -10.56
CA ARG A 38 4.36 6.80 -10.22
C ARG A 38 5.24 7.99 -10.62
N SER A 39 6.55 7.79 -10.79
CA SER A 39 7.44 8.84 -11.32
C SER A 39 7.39 8.99 -12.84
N ALA A 40 6.54 8.22 -13.52
CA ALA A 40 6.36 8.17 -14.96
C ALA A 40 7.70 8.06 -15.74
N PRO A 41 8.57 7.07 -15.41
CA PRO A 41 9.80 6.85 -16.15
C PRO A 41 9.50 6.45 -17.60
N LYS A 42 10.48 6.61 -18.50
CA LYS A 42 10.33 6.13 -19.89
C LYS A 42 10.28 4.61 -19.95
N ALA A 43 11.12 3.97 -19.15
CA ALA A 43 11.22 2.52 -19.08
C ALA A 43 11.59 2.06 -17.67
N ILE A 44 11.13 0.86 -17.32
CA ILE A 44 11.50 0.14 -16.11
C ILE A 44 12.12 -1.19 -16.52
N GLY A 45 13.30 -1.50 -15.99
CA GLY A 45 13.97 -2.78 -16.13
C GLY A 45 13.89 -3.58 -14.83
N ILE A 46 13.52 -4.86 -14.92
CA ILE A 46 13.55 -5.78 -13.80
C ILE A 46 14.61 -6.84 -14.10
N ILE A 47 15.70 -6.84 -13.34
CA ILE A 47 16.73 -7.87 -13.40
C ILE A 47 16.51 -8.82 -12.22
N ASP A 48 16.61 -8.28 -11.00
CA ASP A 48 16.54 -9.07 -9.77
C ASP A 48 15.33 -8.72 -8.91
N GLY A 49 14.85 -9.69 -8.15
CA GLY A 49 13.89 -9.56 -7.07
C GLY A 49 14.26 -10.44 -5.90
N TYR A 50 13.67 -10.19 -4.74
CA TYR A 50 13.90 -11.01 -3.55
C TYR A 50 13.05 -12.30 -3.60
N PHE A 51 13.68 -13.43 -3.30
CA PHE A 51 13.02 -14.75 -3.24
C PHE A 51 12.66 -15.19 -1.81
N ASP A 52 13.20 -14.53 -0.78
CA ASP A 52 13.00 -14.88 0.62
C ASP A 52 12.88 -13.62 1.50
N GLY A 53 12.17 -13.73 2.62
CA GLY A 53 12.05 -12.70 3.66
C GLY A 53 11.13 -11.52 3.33
N VAL A 54 10.75 -11.28 2.07
CA VAL A 54 9.81 -10.23 1.67
C VAL A 54 8.89 -10.69 0.52
N PRO A 55 7.66 -10.17 0.43
CA PRO A 55 6.78 -10.48 -0.70
C PRO A 55 7.38 -10.02 -2.04
N ALA A 56 7.35 -10.91 -3.03
CA ALA A 56 7.80 -10.63 -4.39
C ALA A 56 6.89 -9.61 -5.09
N VAL A 57 7.43 -8.96 -6.12
CA VAL A 57 6.66 -8.04 -6.98
C VAL A 57 5.43 -8.73 -7.57
N TRP A 58 4.29 -8.05 -7.50
CA TRP A 58 3.04 -8.57 -8.06
C TRP A 58 2.98 -8.38 -9.57
N HIS A 59 2.39 -9.35 -10.27
CA HIS A 59 2.03 -9.21 -11.69
C HIS A 59 1.24 -7.93 -11.97
N LYS A 60 0.36 -7.57 -11.04
CA LYS A 60 -0.46 -6.36 -11.15
C LYS A 60 0.32 -5.06 -11.13
N GLU A 61 1.46 -5.00 -10.45
CA GLU A 61 2.29 -3.81 -10.49
C GLU A 61 2.87 -3.59 -11.89
N VAL A 62 3.33 -4.68 -12.53
CA VAL A 62 3.81 -4.65 -13.92
C VAL A 62 2.69 -4.29 -14.88
N LEU A 63 1.53 -4.96 -14.78
CA LEU A 63 0.37 -4.65 -15.62
C LEU A 63 -0.09 -3.20 -15.44
N TRP A 64 -0.05 -2.68 -14.21
CA TRP A 64 -0.38 -1.28 -13.99
C TRP A 64 0.61 -0.35 -14.70
N ALA A 65 1.93 -0.57 -14.54
CA ALA A 65 2.95 0.22 -15.22
C ALA A 65 2.79 0.19 -16.76
N LEU A 66 2.52 -0.99 -17.33
CA LEU A 66 2.23 -1.14 -18.76
C LEU A 66 0.97 -0.35 -19.17
N SER A 67 -0.09 -0.36 -18.34
CA SER A 67 -1.32 0.40 -18.60
C SER A 67 -1.13 1.93 -18.53
N GLU A 68 -0.14 2.40 -17.78
CA GLU A 68 0.29 3.80 -17.75
C GLU A 68 1.19 4.18 -18.95
N GLY A 69 1.44 3.22 -19.86
CA GLY A 69 2.24 3.40 -21.07
C GLY A 69 3.75 3.40 -20.84
N ILE A 70 4.20 2.85 -19.71
CA ILE A 70 5.62 2.68 -19.39
C ILE A 70 6.13 1.38 -20.03
N ALA A 71 7.25 1.45 -20.75
CA ALA A 71 7.89 0.24 -21.26
C ALA A 71 8.52 -0.56 -20.11
N VAL A 72 8.17 -1.84 -19.98
CA VAL A 72 8.71 -2.71 -18.92
C VAL A 72 9.51 -3.85 -19.53
N PHE A 73 10.75 -4.00 -19.10
CA PHE A 73 11.69 -5.03 -19.55
C PHE A 73 12.01 -6.00 -18.40
N GLY A 74 12.20 -7.29 -18.71
CA GLY A 74 12.60 -8.30 -17.72
C GLY A 74 13.61 -9.30 -18.24
N ALA A 75 14.60 -9.64 -17.41
CA ALA A 75 15.66 -10.60 -17.74
C ALA A 75 16.28 -11.24 -16.49
N ALA A 76 17.18 -12.21 -16.69
CA ALA A 76 18.12 -12.80 -15.75
C ALA A 76 17.57 -13.57 -14.53
N SER A 77 16.68 -12.98 -13.74
CA SER A 77 16.23 -13.53 -12.45
C SER A 77 14.70 -13.44 -12.34
N MET A 78 14.17 -12.92 -11.23
CA MET A 78 12.75 -12.57 -11.08
C MET A 78 12.20 -11.78 -12.28
N GLY A 79 13.03 -10.96 -12.94
CA GLY A 79 12.65 -10.26 -14.16
C GLY A 79 12.31 -11.18 -15.33
N ALA A 80 13.06 -12.26 -15.54
CA ALA A 80 12.80 -13.24 -16.59
C ALA A 80 11.50 -14.02 -16.33
N LEU A 81 11.23 -14.40 -15.07
CA LEU A 81 9.98 -15.04 -14.65
C LEU A 81 8.77 -14.15 -14.98
N ARG A 82 8.79 -12.91 -14.51
CA ARG A 82 7.71 -11.94 -14.76
C ARG A 82 7.55 -11.64 -16.23
N ALA A 83 8.65 -11.55 -16.98
CA ALA A 83 8.59 -11.38 -18.43
C ALA A 83 7.95 -12.58 -19.11
N ALA A 84 8.29 -13.82 -18.76
CA ALA A 84 7.68 -15.01 -19.34
C ALA A 84 6.15 -15.05 -19.11
N GLU A 85 5.72 -14.68 -17.91
CA GLU A 85 4.30 -14.63 -17.52
C GLU A 85 3.54 -13.46 -18.16
N LEU A 86 4.20 -12.32 -18.39
CA LEU A 86 3.56 -11.06 -18.81
C LEU A 86 3.90 -10.62 -20.23
N HIS A 87 4.68 -11.42 -20.96
CA HIS A 87 4.98 -11.18 -22.37
C HIS A 87 3.71 -11.02 -23.23
N PRO A 88 2.65 -11.85 -23.07
CA PRO A 88 1.40 -11.66 -23.82
C PRO A 88 0.71 -10.32 -23.56
N PHE A 89 1.00 -9.67 -22.42
CA PHE A 89 0.44 -8.38 -22.02
C PHE A 89 1.34 -7.19 -22.37
N GLY A 90 2.45 -7.42 -23.08
CA GLY A 90 3.34 -6.35 -23.57
C GLY A 90 4.60 -6.09 -22.73
N MET A 91 4.90 -6.93 -21.72
CA MET A 91 6.22 -6.90 -21.09
C MET A 91 7.28 -7.45 -22.05
N THR A 92 8.42 -6.77 -22.18
CA THR A 92 9.52 -7.19 -23.05
C THR A 92 10.48 -8.09 -22.28
N GLY A 93 10.47 -9.39 -22.59
CA GLY A 93 11.46 -10.32 -22.07
C GLY A 93 12.75 -10.32 -22.89
N ILE A 94 13.89 -10.40 -22.19
CA ILE A 94 15.23 -10.37 -22.81
C ILE A 94 16.08 -11.52 -22.26
N GLY A 95 16.83 -12.16 -23.16
CA GLY A 95 17.86 -13.13 -22.80
C GLY A 95 17.37 -14.57 -22.78
N ARG A 96 18.34 -15.49 -22.65
CA ARG A 96 18.10 -16.93 -22.78
C ARG A 96 17.22 -17.47 -21.66
N ILE A 97 17.36 -16.94 -20.45
CA ILE A 97 16.60 -17.40 -19.28
C ILE A 97 15.11 -17.09 -19.49
N PHE A 98 14.79 -15.89 -20.00
CA PHE A 98 13.40 -15.55 -20.36
C PHE A 98 12.86 -16.50 -21.43
N GLU A 99 13.62 -16.74 -22.50
CA GLU A 99 13.20 -17.65 -23.58
C GLU A 99 12.97 -19.07 -23.07
N ASP A 100 13.83 -19.56 -22.18
CA ASP A 100 13.71 -20.89 -21.58
C ASP A 100 12.47 -21.02 -20.69
N PHE A 101 12.08 -19.99 -19.93
CA PHE A 101 10.81 -19.98 -19.18
C PHE A 101 9.59 -19.82 -20.09
N ARG A 102 9.64 -18.89 -21.07
CA ARG A 102 8.55 -18.67 -22.04
C ARG A 102 8.22 -19.93 -22.82
N ASP A 103 9.25 -20.66 -23.23
CA ASP A 103 9.12 -21.88 -24.02
C ASP A 103 8.89 -23.13 -23.15
N GLY A 104 8.82 -22.99 -21.82
CA GLY A 104 8.58 -24.08 -20.86
C GLY A 104 9.74 -25.06 -20.69
N ARG A 105 10.96 -24.71 -21.14
CA ARG A 105 12.18 -25.48 -20.87
C ARG A 105 12.61 -25.40 -19.40
N LEU A 106 12.29 -24.28 -18.75
CA LEU A 106 12.38 -24.08 -17.31
C LEU A 106 10.99 -23.78 -16.75
N THR A 107 10.66 -24.36 -15.60
CA THR A 107 9.36 -24.16 -14.93
C THR A 107 9.49 -23.82 -13.45
N ASP A 108 10.65 -24.05 -12.85
CA ASP A 108 10.86 -23.88 -11.41
C ASP A 108 11.54 -22.55 -11.11
N ASP A 109 11.02 -21.81 -10.14
CA ASP A 109 11.58 -20.52 -9.70
C ASP A 109 13.01 -20.66 -9.13
N ASP A 110 13.35 -21.83 -8.58
CA ASP A 110 14.67 -22.11 -8.02
C ASP A 110 15.78 -22.12 -9.08
N GLU A 111 15.42 -22.17 -10.37
CA GLU A 111 16.38 -22.16 -11.47
C GLU A 111 17.19 -20.86 -11.49
N VAL A 112 16.55 -19.76 -11.10
CA VAL A 112 17.15 -18.41 -11.06
C VAL A 112 17.43 -17.90 -9.64
N ALA A 113 16.84 -18.53 -8.62
CA ALA A 113 17.01 -18.16 -7.23
C ALA A 113 18.44 -18.45 -6.73
N LEU A 114 18.95 -17.57 -5.87
CA LEU A 114 20.21 -17.73 -5.16
C LEU A 114 20.17 -16.96 -3.84
N GLN A 115 20.91 -17.43 -2.83
CA GLN A 115 21.26 -16.67 -1.65
C GLN A 115 22.31 -15.61 -1.98
N HIS A 116 22.07 -14.37 -1.56
CA HIS A 116 23.03 -13.27 -1.68
C HIS A 116 23.19 -12.52 -0.35
N GLY A 117 24.30 -11.79 -0.23
CA GLY A 117 24.54 -10.85 0.86
C GLY A 117 23.61 -9.62 0.80
N PRO A 118 23.62 -8.78 1.85
CA PRO A 118 22.80 -7.59 1.88
C PRO A 118 23.38 -6.48 0.98
N ALA A 119 22.69 -5.34 0.91
CA ALA A 119 23.04 -4.24 0.01
C ALA A 119 24.44 -3.65 0.32
N GLU A 120 24.81 -3.62 1.60
CA GLU A 120 26.10 -3.13 2.11
C GLU A 120 27.28 -3.96 1.62
N ALA A 121 27.04 -5.25 1.34
CA ALA A 121 28.00 -6.17 0.73
C ALA A 121 27.89 -6.20 -0.80
N GLY A 122 27.12 -5.29 -1.41
CA GLY A 122 26.93 -5.22 -2.86
C GLY A 122 26.18 -6.41 -3.44
N TYR A 123 25.31 -7.08 -2.66
CA TYR A 123 24.58 -8.27 -3.07
C TYR A 123 25.47 -9.44 -3.52
N LEU A 124 26.60 -9.65 -2.85
CA LEU A 124 27.52 -10.76 -3.15
C LEU A 124 26.75 -12.09 -3.22
N ALA A 125 26.85 -12.82 -4.34
CA ALA A 125 26.24 -14.14 -4.47
C ALA A 125 26.94 -15.14 -3.52
N LEU A 126 26.17 -15.77 -2.64
CA LEU A 126 26.64 -16.76 -1.65
C LEU A 126 26.34 -18.20 -2.07
N SER A 127 25.57 -18.38 -3.14
CA SER A 127 25.22 -19.67 -3.74
C SER A 127 25.07 -19.51 -5.26
N GLU A 128 24.97 -20.64 -5.96
CA GLU A 128 24.92 -20.71 -7.42
C GLU A 128 23.46 -20.89 -7.90
N PRO A 129 22.98 -20.07 -8.85
CA PRO A 129 21.69 -20.31 -9.50
C PRO A 129 21.82 -21.48 -10.49
N MET A 130 20.75 -22.27 -10.64
CA MET A 130 20.80 -23.50 -11.44
C MET A 130 21.06 -23.21 -12.93
N VAL A 131 20.55 -22.10 -13.46
CA VAL A 131 20.82 -21.66 -14.83
C VAL A 131 22.32 -21.46 -15.10
N ASN A 132 23.08 -20.92 -14.15
CA ASN A 132 24.53 -20.76 -14.30
C ASN A 132 25.25 -22.11 -14.21
N VAL A 133 24.77 -23.02 -13.36
CA VAL A 133 25.29 -24.40 -13.29
C VAL A 133 25.08 -25.11 -14.63
N ARG A 134 23.86 -25.08 -15.20
CA ARG A 134 23.55 -25.69 -16.51
C ARG A 134 24.38 -25.10 -17.64
N ALA A 135 24.50 -23.77 -17.68
CA ALA A 135 25.31 -23.09 -18.69
C ALA A 135 26.80 -23.47 -18.59
N THR A 136 27.34 -23.53 -17.36
CA THR A 136 28.72 -23.95 -17.09
C THR A 136 28.97 -25.40 -17.52
N LEU A 137 28.05 -26.31 -17.21
CA LEU A 137 28.16 -27.72 -17.59
C LEU A 137 28.06 -27.92 -19.11
N THR A 138 27.15 -27.19 -19.77
CA THR A 138 27.04 -27.18 -21.25
C THR A 138 28.35 -26.74 -21.88
N ARG A 139 28.98 -25.71 -21.32
CA ARG A 139 30.26 -25.22 -21.79
C ARG A 139 31.39 -26.23 -21.56
N ALA A 140 31.42 -26.90 -20.40
CA ALA A 140 32.39 -27.94 -20.11
C ALA A 140 32.32 -29.13 -21.08
N VAL A 141 31.11 -29.51 -21.50
CA VAL A 141 30.90 -30.54 -22.53
C VAL A 141 31.39 -30.07 -23.89
N THR A 142 31.09 -28.82 -24.26
CA THR A 142 31.54 -28.22 -25.52
C THR A 142 33.07 -28.15 -25.61
N ASP A 143 33.73 -27.85 -24.49
CA ASP A 143 35.19 -27.79 -24.39
C ASP A 143 35.85 -29.18 -24.24
N GLY A 144 35.06 -30.27 -24.23
CA GLY A 144 35.55 -31.64 -24.12
C GLY A 144 36.09 -32.04 -22.74
N VAL A 145 35.76 -31.27 -21.69
CA VAL A 145 36.21 -31.53 -20.31
C VAL A 145 35.32 -32.56 -19.62
N LEU A 146 34.03 -32.56 -19.96
CA LEU A 146 33.03 -33.52 -19.49
C LEU A 146 32.34 -34.18 -20.69
N ASP A 147 31.91 -35.43 -20.52
CA ASP A 147 30.90 -36.03 -21.38
C ASP A 147 29.48 -35.61 -20.94
N ALA A 148 28.50 -35.88 -21.79
CA ALA A 148 27.11 -35.49 -21.57
C ALA A 148 26.51 -36.15 -20.30
N ASP A 149 26.81 -37.43 -20.07
CA ASP A 149 26.28 -38.19 -18.93
C ASP A 149 26.81 -37.64 -17.60
N SER A 150 28.10 -37.31 -17.55
CA SER A 150 28.76 -36.68 -16.41
C SER A 150 28.17 -35.30 -16.11
N ALA A 151 27.91 -34.51 -17.15
CA ALA A 151 27.28 -33.20 -17.01
C ALA A 151 25.83 -33.31 -16.49
N GLU A 152 25.04 -34.25 -17.01
CA GLU A 152 23.68 -34.49 -16.55
C GLU A 152 23.65 -34.97 -15.08
N ASN A 153 24.58 -35.85 -14.70
CA ASN A 153 24.74 -36.30 -13.33
C ASN A 153 25.01 -35.14 -12.36
N LEU A 154 25.96 -34.25 -12.72
CA LEU A 154 26.27 -33.04 -11.94
C LEU A 154 25.07 -32.09 -11.85
N ALA A 155 24.34 -31.90 -12.94
CA ALA A 155 23.14 -31.06 -12.96
C ALA A 155 22.07 -31.61 -12.01
N ARG A 156 21.86 -32.92 -12.01
CA ARG A 156 20.91 -33.58 -11.08
C ARG A 156 21.32 -33.41 -9.62
N ILE A 157 22.61 -33.55 -9.30
CA ILE A 157 23.15 -33.32 -7.95
C ILE A 157 22.96 -31.85 -7.53
N ALA A 158 23.21 -30.91 -8.43
CA ALA A 158 23.02 -29.48 -8.17
C ALA A 158 21.53 -29.14 -7.94
N LYS A 159 20.64 -29.73 -8.73
CA LYS A 159 19.18 -29.56 -8.60
C LYS A 159 18.64 -30.16 -7.30
N SER A 160 19.26 -31.22 -6.76
CA SER A 160 18.86 -31.80 -5.48
C SER A 160 19.29 -30.96 -4.26
N GLN A 161 20.09 -29.91 -4.44
CA GLN A 161 20.45 -28.98 -3.36
C GLN A 161 19.44 -27.84 -3.31
N PHE A 162 19.00 -27.47 -2.10
CA PHE A 162 18.20 -26.28 -1.91
C PHE A 162 18.99 -25.05 -2.39
N TYR A 163 18.34 -24.14 -3.12
CA TYR A 163 19.03 -23.07 -3.85
C TYR A 163 19.95 -22.22 -2.97
N GLN A 164 19.59 -21.97 -1.71
CA GLN A 164 20.41 -21.19 -0.78
C GLN A 164 21.75 -21.87 -0.42
N GLN A 165 21.83 -23.19 -0.57
CA GLN A 165 23.00 -24.00 -0.25
C GLN A 165 23.75 -24.45 -1.49
N ARG A 166 23.23 -24.18 -2.70
CA ARG A 166 23.79 -24.70 -3.95
C ARG A 166 25.18 -24.13 -4.20
N ASN A 167 26.20 -24.98 -4.23
CA ASN A 167 27.57 -24.55 -4.48
C ASN A 167 28.43 -25.65 -5.12
N TRP A 168 29.42 -25.25 -5.91
CA TRP A 168 30.31 -26.19 -6.61
C TRP A 168 31.06 -27.17 -5.70
N PRO A 169 31.66 -26.77 -4.56
CA PRO A 169 32.26 -27.73 -3.64
C PRO A 169 31.30 -28.85 -3.21
N GLY A 170 30.06 -28.51 -2.86
CA GLY A 170 29.03 -29.47 -2.48
C GLY A 170 28.55 -30.34 -3.64
N ILE A 171 28.45 -29.78 -4.85
CA ILE A 171 28.13 -30.53 -6.06
C ILE A 171 29.22 -31.57 -6.36
N LEU A 172 30.48 -31.14 -6.38
CA LEU A 172 31.63 -31.99 -6.70
C LEU A 172 31.91 -33.05 -5.63
N ALA A 173 31.63 -32.77 -4.36
CA ALA A 173 31.78 -33.75 -3.27
C ALA A 173 30.82 -34.94 -3.38
N LYS A 174 29.67 -34.76 -4.03
CA LYS A 174 28.66 -35.81 -4.26
C LYS A 174 28.74 -36.42 -5.66
N ALA A 175 29.62 -35.90 -6.51
CA ALA A 175 29.75 -36.35 -7.89
C ALA A 175 30.55 -37.66 -7.95
N ASP A 176 29.98 -38.64 -8.64
CA ASP A 176 30.68 -39.88 -8.96
C ASP A 176 31.43 -39.71 -10.29
N LEU A 177 32.55 -38.97 -10.23
CA LEU A 177 33.43 -38.75 -11.38
C LEU A 177 34.74 -39.53 -11.19
N PRO A 178 35.25 -40.23 -12.22
CA PRO A 178 36.59 -40.82 -12.18
C PRO A 178 37.64 -39.76 -11.81
N PRO A 179 38.63 -40.07 -10.95
CA PRO A 179 39.58 -39.08 -10.44
C PRO A 179 40.25 -38.20 -11.53
N PRO A 180 40.72 -38.75 -12.68
CA PRO A 180 41.32 -37.93 -13.73
C PRO A 180 40.36 -36.89 -14.33
N GLN A 181 39.10 -37.27 -14.56
CA GLN A 181 38.07 -36.39 -15.10
C GLN A 181 37.63 -35.35 -14.06
N GLY A 182 37.46 -35.78 -12.81
CA GLY A 182 37.13 -34.90 -11.70
C GLY A 182 38.19 -33.83 -11.44
N ASP A 183 39.48 -34.18 -11.51
CA ASP A 183 40.59 -33.23 -11.36
C ASP A 183 40.69 -32.27 -12.53
N ALA A 184 40.53 -32.76 -13.76
CA ALA A 184 40.49 -31.92 -14.96
C ALA A 184 39.34 -30.90 -14.89
N PHE A 185 38.14 -31.34 -14.51
CA PHE A 185 36.99 -30.47 -14.36
C PHE A 185 37.17 -29.45 -13.21
N ARG A 186 37.70 -29.87 -12.06
CA ARG A 186 38.04 -28.96 -10.94
C ARG A 186 39.02 -27.86 -11.36
N ALA A 187 40.03 -28.20 -12.15
CA ALA A 187 40.99 -27.23 -12.66
C ALA A 187 40.35 -26.26 -13.66
N TRP A 188 39.58 -26.79 -14.61
CA TRP A 188 38.88 -26.01 -15.63
C TRP A 188 37.83 -25.05 -15.03
N LEU A 189 37.07 -25.50 -14.03
CA LEU A 189 36.00 -24.73 -13.40
C LEU A 189 36.46 -23.40 -12.80
N ARG A 190 37.74 -23.25 -12.44
CA ARG A 190 38.27 -21.97 -11.93
C ARG A 190 38.14 -20.82 -12.91
N GLN A 191 38.10 -21.11 -14.22
CA GLN A 191 38.03 -20.11 -15.29
C GLN A 191 36.87 -20.36 -16.27
N GLY A 192 36.28 -21.56 -16.27
CA GLY A 192 35.20 -21.96 -17.19
C GLY A 192 33.78 -21.67 -16.74
N LYS A 193 33.57 -20.99 -15.58
CA LYS A 193 32.22 -20.65 -15.12
C LYS A 193 31.52 -19.70 -16.08
N VAL A 194 30.25 -19.99 -16.35
CA VAL A 194 29.36 -19.14 -17.15
C VAL A 194 28.35 -18.48 -16.23
N ASP A 195 28.24 -17.15 -16.34
CA ASP A 195 27.25 -16.35 -15.61
C ASP A 195 26.15 -15.89 -16.55
N GLN A 196 25.23 -16.81 -16.86
CA GLN A 196 24.11 -16.57 -17.77
C GLN A 196 23.21 -15.43 -17.26
N LYS A 197 23.02 -15.33 -15.94
CA LYS A 197 22.24 -14.22 -15.35
C LYS A 197 22.86 -12.87 -15.68
N ARG A 198 24.19 -12.74 -15.57
CA ARG A 198 24.88 -11.49 -15.90
C ARG A 198 24.87 -11.17 -17.39
N GLU A 199 24.96 -12.18 -18.25
CA GLU A 199 24.83 -12.01 -19.70
C GLU A 199 23.44 -11.48 -20.08
N ASP A 200 22.37 -12.11 -19.59
CA ASP A 200 20.98 -11.69 -19.82
C ASP A 200 20.71 -10.29 -19.24
N ALA A 201 21.25 -9.99 -18.06
CA ALA A 201 21.12 -8.69 -17.44
C ALA A 201 21.79 -7.58 -18.26
N ARG A 202 22.98 -7.82 -18.80
CA ARG A 202 23.66 -6.87 -19.70
C ARG A 202 22.90 -6.68 -21.01
N ALA A 203 22.36 -7.76 -21.58
CA ALA A 203 21.53 -7.68 -22.78
C ALA A 203 20.29 -6.80 -22.54
N LEU A 204 19.65 -6.91 -21.37
CA LEU A 204 18.54 -6.03 -20.99
C LEU A 204 18.97 -4.56 -20.93
N LEU A 205 20.11 -4.25 -20.30
CA LEU A 205 20.60 -2.87 -20.20
C LEU A 205 20.87 -2.26 -21.59
N GLN A 206 21.44 -3.05 -22.49
CA GLN A 206 21.65 -2.64 -23.88
C GLN A 206 20.32 -2.41 -24.62
N ALA A 207 19.37 -3.35 -24.52
CA ALA A 207 18.06 -3.23 -25.16
C ALA A 207 17.29 -1.99 -24.68
N MET A 208 17.40 -1.64 -23.40
CA MET A 208 16.81 -0.42 -22.86
C MET A 208 17.47 0.84 -23.43
N THR A 209 18.79 0.83 -23.61
CA THR A 209 19.54 1.93 -24.25
C THR A 209 19.05 2.14 -25.68
N ASP A 210 18.95 1.07 -26.46
CA ASP A 210 18.49 1.11 -27.84
C ASP A 210 17.05 1.63 -27.94
N HIS A 211 16.17 1.20 -27.03
CA HIS A 211 14.79 1.69 -26.95
C HIS A 211 14.70 3.20 -26.69
N LEU A 212 15.55 3.74 -25.80
CA LEU A 212 15.60 5.17 -25.54
C LEU A 212 16.08 5.97 -26.76
N GLN A 213 17.08 5.46 -27.48
CA GLN A 213 17.65 6.11 -28.66
C GLN A 213 16.63 6.18 -29.82
N GLN A 214 15.82 5.14 -29.97
CA GLN A 214 14.75 5.10 -30.98
C GLN A 214 13.62 6.10 -30.70
N GLY A 215 13.52 6.62 -29.47
CA GLY A 215 12.49 7.59 -29.09
C GLY A 215 11.07 7.02 -29.24
N ALA A 216 10.90 5.73 -28.99
CA ALA A 216 9.64 5.04 -29.22
C ALA A 216 8.47 5.75 -28.49
N PRO A 217 7.29 5.85 -29.14
CA PRO A 217 6.11 6.40 -28.50
C PRO A 217 5.72 5.54 -27.30
N ARG A 218 4.96 6.12 -26.35
CA ARG A 218 4.43 5.37 -25.21
C ARG A 218 3.68 4.14 -25.71
N ALA A 219 4.01 2.99 -25.12
CA ALA A 219 3.35 1.74 -25.46
C ALA A 219 1.86 1.86 -25.11
N ILE A 220 1.01 1.36 -26.00
CA ILE A 220 -0.43 1.22 -25.71
C ILE A 220 -0.63 -0.22 -25.23
N ALA A 221 -1.09 -0.36 -23.99
CA ALA A 221 -1.42 -1.67 -23.45
C ALA A 221 -2.49 -2.36 -24.32
N ASN A 222 -2.30 -3.64 -24.62
CA ASN A 222 -3.24 -4.46 -25.36
C ASN A 222 -4.35 -5.06 -24.47
N PHE A 223 -4.50 -4.54 -23.25
CA PHE A 223 -5.46 -5.00 -22.24
C PHE A 223 -6.04 -3.80 -21.48
N ALA A 224 -7.20 -4.00 -20.86
CA ALA A 224 -7.76 -3.07 -19.88
C ALA A 224 -7.29 -3.46 -18.48
N PHE A 225 -6.73 -2.51 -17.72
CA PHE A 225 -6.27 -2.79 -16.36
C PHE A 225 -7.46 -2.87 -15.39
N GLU A 226 -7.76 -4.08 -14.94
CA GLU A 226 -8.83 -4.32 -13.97
C GLU A 226 -8.36 -4.00 -12.54
N ARG A 227 -9.10 -3.14 -11.84
CA ARG A 227 -8.84 -2.79 -10.42
C ARG A 227 -9.48 -3.81 -9.48
N THR A 228 -8.88 -4.99 -9.38
CA THR A 228 -9.36 -6.04 -8.46
C THR A 228 -9.29 -5.61 -7.00
N GLU A 229 -10.03 -6.29 -6.13
CA GLU A 229 -10.02 -6.07 -4.69
C GLU A 229 -8.61 -6.13 -4.09
N ALA A 230 -7.78 -7.11 -4.47
CA ALA A 230 -6.40 -7.22 -4.02
C ALA A 230 -5.55 -6.00 -4.41
N TRP A 231 -5.79 -5.40 -5.58
CA TRP A 231 -5.13 -4.17 -6.00
C TRP A 231 -5.63 -2.98 -5.19
N LEU A 232 -6.95 -2.83 -5.02
CA LEU A 232 -7.55 -1.72 -4.26
C LEU A 232 -7.12 -1.74 -2.78
N ASN A 233 -6.92 -2.92 -2.21
CA ASN A 233 -6.48 -3.13 -0.84
C ASN A 233 -4.96 -3.37 -0.72
N ALA A 234 -4.17 -3.05 -1.75
CA ALA A 234 -2.73 -3.27 -1.66
C ALA A 234 -2.13 -2.43 -0.50
N PRO A 235 -1.19 -2.98 0.28
CA PRO A 235 -0.72 -2.35 1.51
C PRO A 235 -0.08 -0.97 1.28
N TRP A 236 0.45 -0.71 0.08
CA TRP A 236 1.01 0.59 -0.28
C TRP A 236 -0.03 1.65 -0.68
N HIS A 237 -1.30 1.28 -0.93
CA HIS A 237 -2.39 2.26 -1.04
C HIS A 237 -2.85 2.76 0.34
N ALA A 238 -2.68 1.94 1.37
CA ALA A 238 -3.15 2.19 2.72
C ALA A 238 -2.18 3.03 3.57
N GLN A 239 -1.30 3.84 2.96
CA GLN A 239 -0.45 4.79 3.68
C GLN A 239 -1.34 5.88 4.34
N HIS A 240 -1.97 5.53 5.44
CA HIS A 240 -2.35 6.46 6.48
C HIS A 240 -1.05 7.09 6.94
N GLY A 241 -0.91 8.41 6.87
CA GLY A 241 0.33 9.11 7.21
C GLY A 241 0.70 9.09 8.70
N GLY A 242 0.36 8.02 9.44
CA GLY A 242 0.89 7.70 10.77
C GLY A 242 1.96 6.62 10.66
N THR A 243 2.84 6.55 11.64
CA THR A 243 3.77 5.43 11.79
C THR A 243 2.97 4.19 12.14
N ALA A 244 3.15 3.09 11.39
CA ALA A 244 2.51 1.83 11.73
C ALA A 244 3.05 1.34 13.07
N ASP A 245 2.18 1.24 14.07
CA ASP A 245 2.54 0.67 15.37
C ASP A 245 2.53 -0.86 15.23
N PRO A 246 3.58 -1.58 15.67
CA PRO A 246 3.58 -3.04 15.71
C PRO A 246 2.33 -3.65 16.35
N ASP A 247 1.71 -2.95 17.30
CA ASP A 247 0.55 -3.44 18.05
C ASP A 247 -0.80 -3.12 17.36
N ASP A 248 -0.83 -2.31 16.29
CA ASP A 248 -2.08 -1.93 15.60
C ASP A 248 -2.91 -3.16 15.18
N ALA A 249 -2.25 -4.19 14.67
CA ALA A 249 -2.91 -5.42 14.24
C ALA A 249 -3.54 -6.17 15.43
N LEU A 250 -2.85 -6.21 16.57
CA LEU A 250 -3.32 -6.85 17.80
C LEU A 250 -4.52 -6.11 18.39
N ILE A 251 -4.49 -4.77 18.38
CA ILE A 251 -5.62 -3.93 18.82
C ILE A 251 -6.85 -4.17 17.95
N LEU A 252 -6.67 -4.29 16.63
CA LEU A 252 -7.76 -4.60 15.72
C LEU A 252 -8.33 -6.01 15.94
N ASP A 253 -7.49 -7.00 16.28
CA ASP A 253 -7.92 -8.35 16.62
C ASP A 253 -8.74 -8.36 17.93
N GLU A 254 -8.31 -7.62 18.95
CA GLU A 254 -9.08 -7.47 20.19
C GLU A 254 -10.45 -6.82 19.91
N LEU A 255 -10.49 -5.76 19.09
CA LEU A 255 -11.76 -5.13 18.70
C LEU A 255 -12.67 -6.09 17.93
N ARG A 256 -12.12 -7.02 17.13
CA ARG A 256 -12.90 -8.02 16.37
C ARG A 256 -13.61 -9.03 17.26
N LEU A 257 -13.21 -9.19 18.53
CA LEU A 257 -13.93 -10.03 19.49
C LEU A 257 -15.33 -9.51 19.79
N ASP A 258 -15.53 -8.18 19.73
CA ASP A 258 -16.86 -7.55 19.68
C ASP A 258 -17.19 -7.16 18.23
N GLY A 259 -17.77 -8.11 17.50
CA GLY A 259 -18.10 -7.93 16.08
C GLY A 259 -18.99 -6.70 15.80
N ASP A 260 -19.91 -6.38 16.69
CA ASP A 260 -20.80 -5.23 16.54
C ASP A 260 -20.05 -3.90 16.76
N ALA A 261 -19.17 -3.84 17.76
CA ALA A 261 -18.27 -2.70 17.94
C ALA A 261 -17.33 -2.53 16.74
N TYR A 262 -16.75 -3.62 16.24
CA TYR A 262 -15.88 -3.60 15.07
C TYR A 262 -16.61 -3.05 13.83
N LEU A 263 -17.81 -3.55 13.54
CA LEU A 263 -18.58 -3.11 12.38
C LEU A 263 -18.98 -1.62 12.46
N ARG A 264 -19.36 -1.14 13.65
CA ARG A 264 -19.63 0.30 13.87
C ARG A 264 -18.38 1.15 13.67
N THR A 265 -17.25 0.75 14.25
CA THR A 265 -15.98 1.46 14.14
C THR A 265 -15.46 1.46 12.71
N ARG A 266 -15.52 0.32 12.00
CA ARG A 266 -15.14 0.20 10.58
C ARG A 266 -15.98 1.11 9.69
N ARG A 267 -17.30 1.19 9.91
CA ARG A 267 -18.18 2.11 9.17
C ARG A 267 -17.82 3.57 9.43
N ALA A 268 -17.58 3.94 10.70
CA ALA A 268 -17.16 5.29 11.05
C ALA A 268 -15.80 5.65 10.41
N ALA A 269 -14.83 4.75 10.43
CA ALA A 269 -13.52 4.93 9.81
C ALA A 269 -13.63 5.10 8.28
N LEU A 270 -14.46 4.30 7.61
CA LEU A 270 -14.73 4.44 6.17
C LEU A 270 -15.32 5.81 5.84
N LEU A 271 -16.35 6.23 6.57
CA LEU A 271 -16.99 7.53 6.36
C LEU A 271 -16.02 8.68 6.60
N GLN A 272 -15.20 8.61 7.65
CA GLN A 272 -14.17 9.59 7.96
C GLN A 272 -13.11 9.66 6.85
N SER A 273 -12.67 8.51 6.34
CA SER A 273 -11.69 8.45 5.24
C SER A 273 -12.24 9.05 3.95
N LEU A 274 -13.46 8.66 3.55
CA LEU A 274 -14.13 9.21 2.36
C LEU A 274 -14.41 10.70 2.49
N ALA A 275 -14.82 11.17 3.68
CA ALA A 275 -15.07 12.58 3.93
C ALA A 275 -13.79 13.41 3.79
N SER A 276 -12.68 12.96 4.38
CA SER A 276 -11.37 13.63 4.25
C SER A 276 -10.92 13.70 2.79
N GLN A 277 -11.01 12.59 2.05
CA GLN A 277 -10.63 12.54 0.63
C GLN A 277 -11.51 13.45 -0.23
N THR A 278 -12.83 13.43 0.00
CA THR A 278 -13.78 14.25 -0.74
C THR A 278 -13.58 15.74 -0.47
N ALA A 279 -13.37 16.12 0.79
CA ALA A 279 -13.08 17.51 1.17
C ALA A 279 -11.83 18.02 0.46
N GLN A 280 -10.77 17.20 0.37
CA GLN A 280 -9.55 17.54 -0.36
C GLN A 280 -9.83 17.74 -1.86
N VAL A 281 -10.56 16.82 -2.50
CA VAL A 281 -10.91 16.91 -3.94
C VAL A 281 -11.76 18.16 -4.24
N MET A 282 -12.67 18.53 -3.34
CA MET A 282 -13.53 19.71 -3.48
C MET A 282 -12.85 21.02 -3.09
N GLY A 283 -11.58 21.00 -2.63
CA GLY A 283 -10.88 22.18 -2.14
C GLY A 283 -11.48 22.76 -0.85
N LEU A 284 -12.17 21.95 -0.06
CA LEU A 284 -12.82 22.33 1.20
C LEU A 284 -11.90 22.10 2.41
N GLU A 285 -10.60 22.34 2.26
CA GLU A 285 -9.67 22.18 3.37
C GLU A 285 -9.98 23.17 4.51
N PRO A 286 -9.92 22.72 5.78
CA PRO A 286 -10.24 23.57 6.91
C PRO A 286 -9.12 24.61 7.13
N GLN A 287 -9.52 25.85 7.44
CA GLN A 287 -8.61 26.92 7.79
C GLN A 287 -8.02 26.71 9.20
N PRO A 288 -6.87 27.34 9.55
CA PRO A 288 -6.22 27.11 10.84
C PRO A 288 -7.11 27.37 12.07
N ASP A 289 -8.00 28.35 11.99
CA ASP A 289 -9.01 28.67 13.00
C ASP A 289 -10.09 27.58 13.11
N GLU A 290 -10.54 27.01 11.98
CA GLU A 290 -11.47 25.88 11.96
C GLU A 290 -10.85 24.61 12.58
N ILE A 291 -9.56 24.35 12.31
CA ILE A 291 -8.80 23.26 12.94
C ILE A 291 -8.67 23.53 14.45
N ALA A 292 -8.33 24.75 14.86
CA ALA A 292 -8.21 25.12 16.27
C ALA A 292 -9.55 24.98 17.01
N ALA A 293 -10.67 25.36 16.38
CA ALA A 293 -12.01 25.18 16.95
C ALA A 293 -12.36 23.69 17.12
N SER A 294 -12.02 22.86 16.12
CA SER A 294 -12.16 21.40 16.18
C SER A 294 -11.36 20.79 17.34
N VAL A 295 -10.09 21.19 17.50
CA VAL A 295 -9.25 20.77 18.64
C VAL A 295 -9.85 21.23 19.97
N ALA A 296 -10.32 22.47 20.07
CA ALA A 296 -10.91 23.00 21.29
C ALA A 296 -12.18 22.22 21.69
N SER A 297 -13.04 21.90 20.72
CA SER A 297 -14.23 21.07 20.93
C SER A 297 -13.86 19.66 21.42
N PHE A 298 -12.90 19.02 20.74
CA PHE A 298 -12.37 17.72 21.13
C PHE A 298 -11.84 17.69 22.57
N ARG A 299 -11.08 18.71 22.96
CA ARG A 299 -10.49 18.85 24.30
C ARG A 299 -11.55 19.04 25.38
N ARG A 300 -12.52 19.94 25.16
CA ARG A 300 -13.60 20.21 26.12
C ARG A 300 -14.45 18.97 26.40
N GLY A 301 -14.82 18.23 25.36
CA GLY A 301 -15.61 16.99 25.50
C GLY A 301 -14.94 15.90 26.34
N ARG A 302 -13.62 16.01 26.58
CA ARG A 302 -12.80 15.06 27.34
C ARG A 302 -12.17 15.66 28.60
N GLY A 303 -12.49 16.90 28.95
CA GLY A 303 -11.90 17.59 30.11
C GLY A 303 -10.40 17.89 29.97
N LEU A 304 -9.87 18.01 28.75
CA LEU A 304 -8.45 18.23 28.45
C LEU A 304 -8.10 19.73 28.40
N PHE A 305 -8.26 20.43 29.52
CA PHE A 305 -8.13 21.89 29.59
C PHE A 305 -6.69 22.40 29.59
N ARG A 306 -5.73 21.59 30.07
CA ARG A 306 -4.30 21.94 30.14
C ARG A 306 -3.49 21.22 29.07
N GLN A 307 -2.41 21.85 28.61
CA GLN A 307 -1.49 21.28 27.62
C GLN A 307 -0.96 19.91 28.04
N GLN A 308 -0.55 19.76 29.31
CA GLN A 308 -0.08 18.47 29.86
C GLN A 308 -1.13 17.36 29.76
N GLN A 309 -2.42 17.67 29.88
CA GLN A 309 -3.49 16.66 29.77
C GLN A 309 -3.63 16.17 28.33
N VAL A 310 -3.44 17.06 27.35
CA VAL A 310 -3.45 16.70 25.93
C VAL A 310 -2.24 15.82 25.59
N GLU A 311 -1.07 16.14 26.12
CA GLU A 311 0.16 15.37 25.92
C GLU A 311 0.08 13.98 26.58
N ASN A 312 -0.48 13.90 27.79
CA ASN A 312 -0.73 12.62 28.45
C ASN A 312 -1.75 11.78 27.64
N TRP A 313 -2.86 12.38 27.21
CA TRP A 313 -3.85 11.69 26.38
C TRP A 313 -3.24 11.20 25.07
N ALA A 314 -2.43 12.02 24.39
CA ALA A 314 -1.77 11.62 23.15
C ALA A 314 -0.83 10.43 23.38
N THR A 315 0.01 10.50 24.42
CA THR A 315 0.92 9.41 24.82
C THR A 315 0.15 8.12 25.14
N GLU A 316 -0.95 8.20 25.90
CA GLU A 316 -1.80 7.04 26.23
C GLU A 316 -2.47 6.40 24.99
N ASN A 317 -2.62 7.15 23.90
CA ASN A 317 -3.22 6.67 22.65
C ASN A 317 -2.17 6.35 21.57
N GLY A 318 -0.88 6.30 21.94
CA GLY A 318 0.20 6.01 20.99
C GLY A 318 0.39 7.10 19.92
N LEU A 319 -0.03 8.34 20.20
CA LEU A 319 -0.02 9.43 19.21
C LEU A 319 1.17 10.37 19.42
N GLU A 320 1.86 10.68 18.33
CA GLU A 320 2.78 11.81 18.26
C GLU A 320 2.05 13.14 17.97
N GLY A 321 2.72 14.28 18.22
CA GLY A 321 2.12 15.61 18.02
C GLY A 321 1.66 15.90 16.58
N SER A 322 2.33 15.32 15.58
CA SER A 322 1.93 15.39 14.16
C SER A 322 0.63 14.62 13.89
N GLU A 323 0.41 13.51 14.60
CA GLU A 323 -0.75 12.64 14.44
C GLU A 323 -1.99 13.22 15.12
N VAL A 324 -1.82 13.84 16.28
CA VAL A 324 -2.91 14.62 16.93
C VAL A 324 -3.42 15.71 15.98
N ARG A 325 -2.51 16.42 15.32
CA ARG A 325 -2.87 17.42 14.31
C ARG A 325 -3.57 16.78 13.11
N ARG A 326 -3.08 15.65 12.60
CA ARG A 326 -3.71 14.91 11.49
C ARG A 326 -5.16 14.51 11.82
N LEU A 327 -5.40 13.97 13.03
CA LEU A 327 -6.73 13.61 13.50
C LEU A 327 -7.65 14.84 13.57
N ALA A 328 -7.16 15.95 14.14
CA ALA A 328 -7.92 17.19 14.23
C ALA A 328 -8.28 17.79 12.87
N THR A 329 -7.33 17.80 11.93
CA THR A 329 -7.56 18.26 10.55
C THR A 329 -8.60 17.39 9.86
N GLY A 330 -8.50 16.06 9.98
CA GLY A 330 -9.50 15.15 9.42
C GLY A 330 -10.89 15.39 9.99
N HIS A 331 -11.00 15.58 11.30
CA HIS A 331 -12.28 15.87 11.95
C HIS A 331 -12.87 17.21 11.49
N ALA A 332 -12.04 18.27 11.38
CA ALA A 332 -12.46 19.57 10.89
C ALA A 332 -12.92 19.52 9.43
N ALA A 333 -12.19 18.80 8.56
CA ALA A 333 -12.55 18.60 7.16
C ALA A 333 -13.89 17.87 7.01
N SER A 334 -14.11 16.82 7.80
CA SER A 334 -15.38 16.07 7.82
C SER A 334 -16.56 16.97 8.24
N GLY A 335 -16.41 17.74 9.32
CA GLY A 335 -17.45 18.68 9.76
C GLY A 335 -17.73 19.79 8.73
N LYS A 336 -16.70 20.30 8.05
CA LYS A 336 -16.84 21.30 6.98
C LYS A 336 -17.56 20.74 5.77
N LEU A 337 -17.22 19.52 5.35
CA LEU A 337 -17.90 18.82 4.26
C LEU A 337 -19.37 18.55 4.59
N ALA A 338 -19.65 18.12 5.83
CA ALA A 338 -21.03 17.89 6.28
C ALA A 338 -21.87 19.18 6.14
N ARG A 339 -21.38 20.30 6.68
CA ARG A 339 -22.05 21.62 6.54
C ARG A 339 -22.25 22.03 5.09
N HIS A 340 -21.26 21.78 4.23
CA HIS A 340 -21.36 22.06 2.79
C HIS A 340 -22.44 21.20 2.11
N GLN A 341 -22.77 20.03 2.66
CA GLN A 341 -23.76 19.10 2.10
C GLN A 341 -25.03 18.96 2.95
N ASP A 342 -25.29 19.85 3.91
CA ASP A 342 -26.41 19.70 4.87
C ASP A 342 -27.76 19.47 4.18
N GLU A 343 -28.05 20.21 3.10
CA GLU A 343 -29.29 20.06 2.35
C GLU A 343 -29.43 18.65 1.73
N ALA A 344 -28.36 18.14 1.13
CA ALA A 344 -28.34 16.79 0.56
C ALA A 344 -28.38 15.71 1.66
N LEU A 345 -27.80 15.98 2.84
CA LEU A 345 -27.75 15.04 3.96
C LEU A 345 -29.09 14.89 4.67
N GLN A 346 -30.00 15.87 4.60
CA GLN A 346 -31.31 15.77 5.28
C GLN A 346 -32.08 14.51 4.90
N GLY A 347 -32.16 14.18 3.60
CA GLY A 347 -32.82 12.95 3.13
C GLY A 347 -32.12 11.69 3.65
N ALA A 348 -30.79 11.65 3.54
CA ALA A 348 -29.98 10.53 3.99
C ALA A 348 -30.08 10.29 5.50
N ILE A 349 -30.17 11.36 6.32
CA ILE A 349 -30.40 11.26 7.76
C ILE A 349 -31.72 10.56 8.05
N LEU A 350 -32.80 10.94 7.34
CA LEU A 350 -34.10 10.29 7.52
C LEU A 350 -34.08 8.82 7.11
N ASP A 351 -33.32 8.46 6.08
CA ASP A 351 -33.15 7.06 5.67
C ASP A 351 -32.40 6.24 6.72
N VAL A 352 -31.34 6.79 7.32
CA VAL A 352 -30.64 6.14 8.44
C VAL A 352 -31.58 5.94 9.63
N LEU A 353 -32.39 6.94 9.98
CA LEU A 353 -33.39 6.82 11.05
C LEU A 353 -34.45 5.75 10.76
N ARG A 354 -34.77 5.50 9.49
CA ARG A 354 -35.70 4.41 9.11
C ARG A 354 -35.02 3.06 9.27
N LEU A 355 -33.78 2.93 8.83
CA LEU A 355 -33.00 1.70 8.92
C LEU A 355 -32.72 1.29 10.36
N ASP A 356 -32.52 2.26 11.26
CA ASP A 356 -32.27 1.99 12.69
C ASP A 356 -33.53 2.01 13.57
N GLY A 357 -34.71 2.19 12.96
CA GLY A 357 -36.01 2.12 13.63
C GLY A 357 -36.36 3.34 14.50
N ARG A 358 -35.53 4.39 14.56
CA ARG A 358 -35.82 5.60 15.35
C ARG A 358 -36.79 6.57 14.69
N TYR A 359 -37.02 6.42 13.38
CA TYR A 359 -37.85 7.34 12.60
C TYR A 359 -39.31 7.47 13.12
N PRO A 360 -40.07 6.39 13.41
CA PRO A 360 -41.46 6.51 13.83
C PRO A 360 -41.61 7.32 15.13
N VAL A 361 -40.75 7.05 16.12
CA VAL A 361 -40.75 7.74 17.42
C VAL A 361 -40.50 9.24 17.24
N LEU A 362 -39.50 9.61 16.44
CA LEU A 362 -39.18 11.01 16.16
C LEU A 362 -40.28 11.71 15.36
N ARG A 363 -40.83 11.04 14.34
CA ARG A 363 -41.94 11.54 13.52
C ARG A 363 -43.17 11.85 14.38
N ASP A 364 -43.57 10.91 15.23
CA ASP A 364 -44.79 11.04 16.02
C ASP A 364 -44.62 12.13 17.08
N ARG A 365 -43.46 12.19 17.76
CA ARG A 365 -43.13 13.29 18.68
C ARG A 365 -43.09 14.64 17.98
N ALA A 366 -42.53 14.72 16.77
CA ALA A 366 -42.49 15.96 15.99
C ALA A 366 -43.89 16.46 15.62
N ARG A 367 -44.82 15.55 15.25
CA ARG A 367 -46.23 15.87 14.97
C ARG A 367 -46.97 16.39 16.19
N VAL A 368 -46.79 15.74 17.34
CA VAL A 368 -47.36 16.21 18.61
C VAL A 368 -46.85 17.61 18.91
N ARG A 369 -45.53 17.83 18.85
CA ARG A 369 -44.91 19.14 19.11
C ARG A 369 -45.40 20.23 18.15
N ALA A 370 -45.60 19.91 16.87
CA ALA A 370 -46.10 20.87 15.88
C ALA A 370 -47.53 21.34 16.16
N GLY A 371 -48.35 20.54 16.85
CA GLY A 371 -49.71 20.88 17.25
C GLY A 371 -49.83 21.63 18.58
N LEU A 372 -48.72 21.89 19.29
CA LEU A 372 -48.75 22.55 20.60
C LEU A 372 -48.76 24.07 20.48
N THR A 373 -49.60 24.71 21.29
CA THR A 373 -49.51 26.15 21.53
C THR A 373 -48.34 26.42 22.47
N LYS A 374 -47.41 27.28 22.05
CA LYS A 374 -46.23 27.67 22.82
C LYS A 374 -46.62 28.69 23.90
N SER A 375 -47.07 28.22 25.06
CA SER A 375 -47.46 29.06 26.21
C SER A 375 -46.59 28.76 27.43
N GLY A 376 -46.28 29.79 28.23
CA GLY A 376 -45.51 29.62 29.46
C GLY A 376 -44.00 29.46 29.25
N THR A 377 -43.46 29.89 28.10
CA THR A 377 -42.03 29.81 27.80
C THR A 377 -41.22 30.67 28.77
N PRO A 378 -40.22 30.09 29.46
CA PRO A 378 -39.34 30.88 30.32
C PRO A 378 -38.45 31.84 29.51
N PRO A 379 -37.90 32.89 30.15
CA PRO A 379 -36.88 33.74 29.54
C PRO A 379 -35.74 32.92 28.93
N LEU A 380 -35.16 33.42 27.83
CA LEU A 380 -34.20 32.69 27.01
C LEU A 380 -33.04 32.03 27.79
N PRO A 381 -32.38 32.69 28.76
CA PRO A 381 -31.30 32.06 29.53
C PRO A 381 -31.78 30.84 30.32
N LEU A 382 -32.98 30.89 30.88
CA LEU A 382 -33.57 29.79 31.65
C LEU A 382 -34.03 28.65 30.74
N LEU A 383 -34.56 28.96 29.55
CA LEU A 383 -34.92 27.95 28.55
C LEU A 383 -33.70 27.16 28.08
N VAL A 384 -32.60 27.85 27.80
CA VAL A 384 -31.34 27.23 27.37
C VAL A 384 -30.74 26.39 28.51
N ALA A 385 -30.64 26.93 29.72
CA ALA A 385 -30.14 26.20 30.89
C ALA A 385 -30.97 24.93 31.15
N TRP A 386 -32.30 25.04 31.16
CA TRP A 386 -33.20 23.89 31.30
C TRP A 386 -32.94 22.80 30.25
N TYR A 387 -32.82 23.19 28.98
CA TYR A 387 -32.64 22.20 27.91
C TYR A 387 -31.29 21.48 28.02
N PHE A 388 -30.20 22.20 28.22
CA PHE A 388 -28.87 21.58 28.28
C PHE A 388 -28.63 20.86 29.60
N GLU A 389 -28.86 21.53 30.72
CA GLU A 389 -28.50 21.02 32.04
C GLU A 389 -29.53 20.03 32.58
N SER A 390 -30.83 20.35 32.47
CA SER A 390 -31.89 19.50 33.03
C SER A 390 -32.34 18.40 32.07
N ARG A 391 -32.48 18.67 30.77
CA ARG A 391 -32.98 17.68 29.80
C ARG A 391 -31.89 16.82 29.19
N LEU A 392 -30.76 17.41 28.82
CA LEU A 392 -29.64 16.69 28.20
C LEU A 392 -28.56 16.26 29.19
N GLY A 393 -28.55 16.80 30.42
CA GLY A 393 -27.55 16.48 31.43
C GLY A 393 -26.13 16.93 31.07
N ARG A 394 -25.99 18.04 30.33
CA ARG A 394 -24.70 18.55 29.85
C ARG A 394 -24.59 20.08 30.00
N PRO A 395 -23.36 20.65 30.05
CA PRO A 395 -23.19 22.10 30.15
C PRO A 395 -23.73 22.83 28.92
N VAL A 396 -24.16 24.08 29.14
CA VAL A 396 -24.57 25.00 28.06
C VAL A 396 -23.36 25.33 27.17
N PRO A 397 -23.49 25.25 25.83
CA PRO A 397 -22.43 25.69 24.91
C PRO A 397 -22.07 27.16 25.12
N GLU A 398 -20.76 27.48 25.08
CA GLU A 398 -20.25 28.86 25.19
C GLU A 398 -20.80 29.76 24.07
N ASP A 399 -21.01 29.20 22.88
CA ASP A 399 -21.60 29.86 21.72
C ASP A 399 -22.76 29.02 21.18
N ILE A 400 -23.99 29.41 21.53
CA ILE A 400 -25.24 28.77 21.09
C ILE A 400 -25.44 28.90 19.58
N ASP A 401 -24.92 29.97 18.98
CA ASP A 401 -25.07 30.24 17.56
C ASP A 401 -24.10 29.37 16.74
N ALA A 402 -22.86 29.20 17.19
CA ALA A 402 -21.95 28.19 16.64
C ALA A 402 -22.53 26.76 16.78
N TYR A 403 -23.07 26.42 17.95
CA TYR A 403 -23.71 25.12 18.18
C TYR A 403 -24.92 24.89 17.24
N ALA A 404 -25.74 25.91 17.00
CA ALA A 404 -26.86 25.82 16.07
C ALA A 404 -26.39 25.55 14.63
N ARG A 405 -25.30 26.20 14.19
CA ARG A 405 -24.69 25.95 12.88
C ARG A 405 -24.13 24.55 12.75
N GLU A 406 -23.56 23.98 13.81
CA GLU A 406 -23.11 22.58 13.81
C GLU A 406 -24.26 21.58 13.64
N LEU A 407 -25.48 21.95 14.03
CA LEU A 407 -26.70 21.15 13.81
C LEU A 407 -27.35 21.38 12.44
N GLY A 408 -26.73 22.16 11.56
CA GLY A 408 -27.25 22.51 10.23
C GLY A 408 -28.32 23.60 10.21
N PHE A 409 -28.43 24.40 11.27
CA PHE A 409 -29.26 25.61 11.26
C PHE A 409 -28.48 26.82 10.73
N SER A 410 -29.16 27.78 10.10
CA SER A 410 -28.55 29.04 9.68
C SER A 410 -28.10 29.95 10.84
N GLY A 411 -28.59 29.69 12.06
CA GLY A 411 -28.27 30.40 13.30
C GLY A 411 -29.18 29.97 14.45
N GLN A 412 -28.98 30.58 15.63
CA GLN A 412 -29.65 30.14 16.86
C GLN A 412 -31.19 30.29 16.86
N ALA A 413 -31.77 31.21 16.09
CA ALA A 413 -33.21 31.52 16.17
C ALA A 413 -34.12 30.28 15.98
N ARG A 414 -33.80 29.42 15.00
CA ARG A 414 -34.57 28.20 14.76
C ARG A 414 -34.38 27.16 15.87
N LEU A 415 -33.16 27.06 16.41
CA LEU A 415 -32.88 26.20 17.56
C LEU A 415 -33.71 26.64 18.77
N LEU A 416 -33.73 27.93 19.09
CA LEU A 416 -34.49 28.47 20.23
C LEU A 416 -36.00 28.27 20.08
N ASP A 417 -36.53 28.39 18.86
CA ASP A 417 -37.92 28.06 18.54
C ASP A 417 -38.26 26.58 18.77
N LEU A 418 -37.33 25.67 18.48
CA LEU A 418 -37.44 24.24 18.77
C LEU A 418 -37.38 23.96 20.27
N LEU A 419 -36.47 24.62 21.01
CA LEU A 419 -36.37 24.48 22.47
C LEU A 419 -37.66 24.91 23.15
N THR A 420 -38.28 25.99 22.67
CA THR A 420 -39.57 26.48 23.18
C THR A 420 -40.68 25.43 22.98
N GLY A 421 -40.74 24.82 21.80
CA GLY A 421 -41.70 23.74 21.53
C GLY A 421 -41.44 22.49 22.38
N GLU A 422 -40.17 22.19 22.65
CA GLU A 422 -39.78 21.08 23.52
C GLU A 422 -40.15 21.34 24.99
N PHE A 423 -40.03 22.57 25.48
CA PHE A 423 -40.48 22.96 26.82
C PHE A 423 -42.00 22.80 26.98
N ALA A 424 -42.77 23.29 26.01
CA ALA A 424 -44.22 23.13 26.01
C ALA A 424 -44.67 21.66 25.94
N LEU A 425 -43.89 20.80 25.26
CA LEU A 425 -44.12 19.37 25.23
C LEU A 425 -43.84 18.72 26.60
N ALA A 426 -42.71 19.06 27.23
CA ALA A 426 -42.33 18.54 28.54
C ALA A 426 -43.35 18.90 29.62
N ALA A 427 -43.84 20.15 29.62
CA ALA A 427 -44.84 20.65 30.56
C ALA A 427 -46.24 20.01 30.44
N ARG A 428 -46.48 19.14 29.45
CA ARG A 428 -47.72 18.34 29.33
C ARG A 428 -47.56 16.88 29.78
N THR A 429 -46.32 16.42 29.88
CA THR A 429 -45.97 15.05 30.29
C THR A 429 -45.64 14.93 31.78
N ASP A 430 -45.34 16.06 32.43
CA ASP A 430 -45.29 16.22 33.88
C ASP A 430 -46.68 16.61 34.40
#